data_AF-A0A7V4KMT9-F1
#
_entry.id   AF-A0A7V4KMT9-F1
#
_cell.length_a   1.000
_cell.length_b   1.000
_cell.length_c   1.000
_cell.angle_alpha   90.00
_cell.angle_beta   90.00
_cell.angle_gamma   90.00
#
_symmetry.space_group_name_H-M   'P 1'
#
loop_
_entity.id
_entity.type
_entity.pdbx_description
1 polymer ?
#
loop_
_entity_poly.entity_id
_entity_poly.type
_entity_poly.pdbx_seq_one_letter_code
_entity_poly.pdbx_strand_id
1 'polypeptide(L)'
;GWKVAIPVGLVDIAKGAVPVWLVAPQASPSPLFALGCGATAVLGHMFSVFVGFKGGKGVATAAGAMLGLMPLATLAVLLLWIAVVRLTGYVSLGSVLAAATFPLSVWLLQPARRDLLWLVALVALAIVWMHRANIRRLLAGTENRFGRRAAPPQGA
;
A
#
# COMPACT_ATOMS: atom_id res chain seq x y z
N GLY A 1 7.67 -15.46 -10.26
CA GLY A 1 6.54 -16.40 -10.07
C GLY A 1 5.95 -16.27 -8.67
N TRP A 2 4.74 -16.78 -8.44
CA TRP A 2 4.00 -16.61 -7.18
C TRP A 2 4.76 -17.11 -5.93
N LYS A 3 5.59 -18.15 -6.07
CA LYS A 3 6.45 -18.71 -5.01
C LYS A 3 7.42 -17.69 -4.41
N VAL A 4 7.83 -16.67 -5.18
CA VAL A 4 8.73 -15.58 -4.71
C VAL A 4 7.91 -14.35 -4.29
N ALA A 5 6.81 -14.07 -4.99
CA ALA A 5 5.98 -12.91 -4.71
C ALA A 5 5.32 -12.97 -3.31
N ILE A 6 4.90 -14.15 -2.86
CA ILE A 6 4.26 -14.31 -1.54
C ILE A 6 5.24 -14.02 -0.40
N PRO A 7 6.42 -14.67 -0.30
CA PRO A 7 7.40 -14.35 0.75
C PRO A 7 7.81 -12.88 0.76
N VAL A 8 8.07 -12.29 -0.41
CA VAL A 8 8.42 -10.85 -0.51
C VAL A 8 7.28 -9.98 0.00
N GLY A 9 6.03 -10.28 -0.39
CA GLY A 9 4.86 -9.56 0.10
C GLY A 9 4.69 -9.66 1.63
N LEU A 10 4.92 -10.84 2.21
CA LEU A 10 4.86 -11.03 3.66
C LEU A 10 5.93 -10.22 4.39
N VAL A 11 7.18 -10.21 3.89
CA VAL A 11 8.25 -9.38 4.46
C VAL A 11 7.91 -7.89 4.30
N ASP A 12 7.34 -7.49 3.17
CA ASP A 12 6.93 -6.11 2.92
C ASP A 12 5.78 -5.65 3.81
N ILE A 13 4.87 -6.54 4.20
CA ILE A 13 3.85 -6.30 5.22
C ILE A 13 4.50 -6.22 6.60
N ALA A 14 5.35 -7.19 6.94
CA ALA A 14 5.98 -7.30 8.24
C ALA A 14 6.82 -6.06 8.59
N LYS A 15 7.60 -5.53 7.65
CA LYS A 15 8.39 -4.30 7.90
C LYS A 15 7.53 -3.06 8.15
N GLY A 16 6.27 -3.05 7.71
CA GLY A 16 5.31 -2.01 8.05
C GLY A 16 4.64 -2.27 9.40
N ALA A 17 4.28 -3.53 9.67
CA ALA A 17 3.61 -3.93 10.90
C ALA A 17 4.53 -3.87 12.13
N VAL A 18 5.74 -4.44 12.06
CA VAL A 18 6.64 -4.57 13.21
C VAL A 18 6.95 -3.22 13.90
N PRO A 19 7.34 -2.15 13.18
CA PRO A 19 7.59 -0.85 13.82
C PRO A 19 6.35 -0.29 14.53
N VAL A 20 5.16 -0.52 13.98
CA VAL A 20 3.91 0.04 14.49
C VAL A 20 3.33 -0.79 15.64
N TRP A 21 3.41 -2.11 15.56
CA TRP A 21 2.74 -3.02 16.48
C TRP A 21 3.60 -3.39 17.67
N LEU A 22 4.91 -3.51 17.44
CA LEU A 22 5.83 -4.01 18.47
C LEU A 22 6.72 -2.89 18.99
N VAL A 23 7.27 -2.05 18.12
CA VAL A 23 8.27 -1.04 18.54
C VAL A 23 7.60 0.21 19.10
N ALA A 24 6.64 0.80 18.36
CA ALA A 24 6.02 2.05 18.76
C ALA A 24 5.37 2.03 20.16
N PRO A 25 4.60 0.99 20.55
CA PRO A 25 3.97 0.95 21.88
C PRO A 25 4.96 0.93 23.05
N GLN A 26 6.18 0.44 22.82
CA GLN A 26 7.24 0.43 23.83
C GLN A 26 7.91 1.80 23.99
N ALA A 27 7.86 2.64 22.95
CA ALA A 27 8.52 3.94 22.93
C ALA A 27 7.56 5.10 23.26
N SER A 28 6.30 5.03 22.83
CA SER A 28 5.31 6.08 23.09
C SER A 28 3.87 5.56 22.93
N PRO A 29 2.93 5.96 23.81
CA PRO A 29 1.51 5.67 23.62
C PRO A 29 0.86 6.52 22.51
N SER A 30 1.59 7.50 21.94
CA SER A 30 1.07 8.42 20.95
C SER A 30 0.71 7.72 19.64
N PRO A 31 -0.55 7.76 19.18
CA PRO A 31 -0.95 7.24 17.88
C PRO A 31 -0.23 7.93 16.72
N LEU A 32 0.11 9.22 16.89
CA LEU A 32 0.89 9.97 15.93
C LEU A 32 2.31 9.43 15.81
N PHE A 33 2.94 9.04 16.93
CA PHE A 33 4.27 8.43 16.92
C PHE A 33 4.26 7.10 16.16
N ALA A 34 3.29 6.23 16.46
CA ALA A 34 3.13 4.97 15.78
C ALA A 34 2.84 5.14 14.27
N LEU A 35 2.00 6.12 13.89
CA LEU A 35 1.79 6.45 12.48
C LEU A 35 3.06 7.01 11.82
N GLY A 36 3.86 7.79 12.53
CA GLY A 36 5.17 8.27 12.08
C GLY A 36 6.15 7.12 11.80
N CYS A 37 6.21 6.11 12.68
CA CYS A 37 6.98 4.89 12.44
C CYS A 37 6.51 4.16 11.17
N GLY A 38 5.20 3.99 11.02
CA GLY A 38 4.61 3.37 9.83
C GLY A 38 4.90 4.15 8.55
N ALA A 39 4.72 5.47 8.56
CA ALA A 39 5.02 6.36 7.44
C ALA A 39 6.50 6.28 7.04
N THR A 40 7.40 6.28 8.02
CA THR A 40 8.85 6.14 7.79
C THR A 40 9.19 4.78 7.18
N ALA A 41 8.57 3.69 7.63
CA ALA A 41 8.75 2.37 7.02
C ALA A 41 8.27 2.33 5.55
N VAL A 42 7.13 2.97 5.26
CA VAL A 42 6.61 3.09 3.89
C VAL A 42 7.56 3.90 3.01
N LEU A 43 8.02 5.06 3.49
CA LEU A 43 8.97 5.91 2.76
C LEU A 43 10.31 5.20 2.55
N GLY A 44 10.83 4.53 3.58
CA GLY A 44 12.06 3.74 3.47
C GLY A 44 11.95 2.60 2.47
N HIS A 45 10.77 2.02 2.25
CA HIS A 45 10.56 1.06 1.17
C HIS A 45 10.46 1.72 -0.21
N MET A 46 9.83 2.89 -0.33
CA MET A 46 9.71 3.61 -1.60
C MET A 46 11.05 4.18 -2.06
N PHE A 47 11.84 4.70 -1.13
CA PHE A 47 13.08 5.43 -1.35
C PHE A 47 14.23 4.75 -0.59
N SER A 48 14.34 3.44 -0.74
CA SER A 48 15.36 2.66 -0.04
C SER A 48 16.77 3.05 -0.48
N VAL A 49 17.62 3.40 0.49
CA VAL A 49 19.03 3.74 0.30
C VAL A 49 19.82 2.58 -0.32
N PHE A 50 19.42 1.34 -0.02
CA PHE A 50 20.11 0.12 -0.47
C PHE A 50 19.93 -0.18 -1.96
N VAL A 51 18.96 0.47 -2.60
CA VAL A 51 18.68 0.31 -4.05
C VAL A 51 18.73 1.66 -4.78
N GLY A 52 19.51 2.61 -4.25
CA GLY A 52 19.71 3.92 -4.88
C GLY A 52 18.41 4.74 -4.99
N PHE A 53 17.57 4.69 -3.95
CA PHE A 53 16.28 5.39 -3.85
C PHE A 53 15.24 4.98 -4.91
N LYS A 54 15.43 3.82 -5.55
CA LYS A 54 14.50 3.24 -6.53
C LYS A 54 13.80 2.01 -5.95
N GLY A 55 13.00 2.23 -4.91
CA GLY A 55 12.29 1.18 -4.19
C GLY A 55 10.95 0.78 -4.79
N GLY A 56 10.12 0.14 -3.97
CA GLY A 56 8.78 -0.31 -4.36
C GLY A 56 7.72 0.77 -4.18
N LYS A 57 6.43 0.38 -4.29
CA LYS A 57 5.31 1.34 -4.25
C LYS A 57 4.64 1.49 -2.89
N GLY A 58 5.04 0.71 -1.89
CA GLY A 58 4.60 0.89 -0.50
C GLY A 58 3.23 0.38 -0.12
N VAL A 59 2.47 -0.24 -1.02
CA VAL A 59 1.10 -0.74 -0.72
C VAL A 59 1.12 -1.80 0.38
N ALA A 60 1.95 -2.85 0.26
CA ALA A 60 2.03 -3.93 1.24
C ALA A 60 2.54 -3.43 2.60
N THR A 61 3.52 -2.52 2.60
CA THR A 61 4.08 -1.89 3.80
C THR A 61 3.08 -1.00 4.50
N ALA A 62 2.34 -0.20 3.74
CA ALA A 62 1.28 0.62 4.29
C ALA A 62 0.16 -0.26 4.86
N ALA A 63 -0.24 -1.33 4.17
CA ALA A 63 -1.24 -2.26 4.69
C ALA A 63 -0.83 -2.86 6.05
N GLY A 64 0.42 -3.32 6.19
CA GLY A 64 0.93 -3.84 7.46
C GLY A 64 0.93 -2.79 8.59
N ALA A 65 1.40 -1.56 8.29
CA ALA A 65 1.40 -0.47 9.24
C ALA A 65 -0.03 -0.04 9.66
N MET A 66 -0.89 0.21 8.68
CA MET A 66 -2.24 0.72 8.91
C MET A 66 -3.16 -0.30 9.57
N LEU A 67 -2.94 -1.61 9.37
CA LEU A 67 -3.75 -2.64 10.01
C LEU A 67 -3.69 -2.57 11.54
N GLY A 68 -2.55 -2.16 12.12
CA GLY A 68 -2.41 -2.00 13.57
C GLY A 68 -3.04 -0.72 14.11
N LEU A 69 -3.06 0.35 13.32
CA LEU A 69 -3.55 1.66 13.75
C LEU A 69 -5.05 1.87 13.49
N MET A 70 -5.50 1.38 12.34
CA MET A 70 -6.81 1.66 11.73
C MET A 70 -7.34 0.37 11.06
N PRO A 71 -7.60 -0.70 11.84
CA PRO A 71 -7.89 -2.03 11.30
C PRO A 71 -9.13 -2.06 10.41
N LEU A 72 -10.25 -1.43 10.83
CA LEU A 72 -11.49 -1.44 10.04
C LEU A 72 -11.33 -0.70 8.71
N ALA A 73 -10.65 0.45 8.73
CA ALA A 73 -10.36 1.22 7.52
C ALA A 73 -9.46 0.42 6.56
N THR A 74 -8.48 -0.29 7.10
CA THR A 74 -7.54 -1.13 6.33
C THR A 74 -8.25 -2.33 5.71
N LEU A 75 -9.11 -3.01 6.49
CA LEU A 75 -9.90 -4.12 5.98
C LEU A 75 -10.89 -3.67 4.90
N ALA A 76 -11.54 -2.51 5.07
CA ALA A 76 -12.45 -1.96 4.08
C ALA A 76 -11.76 -1.71 2.73
N VAL A 77 -10.58 -1.08 2.72
CA VAL A 77 -9.84 -0.84 1.47
C VAL A 77 -9.18 -2.11 0.92
N LEU A 78 -8.87 -3.10 1.76
CA LEU A 78 -8.41 -4.41 1.32
C LEU A 78 -9.53 -5.15 0.58
N LEU A 79 -10.76 -5.11 1.09
CA LEU A 79 -11.93 -5.69 0.41
C LEU A 79 -12.19 -4.98 -0.93
N LEU A 80 -12.13 -3.64 -0.95
CA LEU A 80 -12.21 -2.87 -2.19
C LEU A 80 -11.11 -3.28 -3.18
N TRP A 81 -9.87 -3.39 -2.72
CA TRP A 81 -8.74 -3.82 -3.53
C TRP A 81 -8.99 -5.21 -4.14
N ILE A 82 -9.42 -6.18 -3.33
CA ILE A 82 -9.73 -7.54 -3.79
C ILE A 82 -10.83 -7.49 -4.85
N ALA A 83 -11.92 -6.76 -4.59
CA ALA A 83 -13.03 -6.62 -5.53
C ALA A 83 -12.57 -6.04 -6.87
N VAL A 84 -11.83 -4.93 -6.85
CA VAL A 84 -11.30 -4.28 -8.06
C VAL A 84 -10.37 -5.21 -8.84
N VAL A 85 -9.45 -5.90 -8.15
CA VAL A 85 -8.52 -6.82 -8.80
C VAL A 85 -9.24 -8.02 -9.40
N ARG A 86 -10.25 -8.57 -8.72
CA ARG A 86 -11.06 -9.69 -9.24
C ARG A 86 -11.90 -9.29 -10.44
N LEU A 87 -12.47 -8.08 -10.45
CA LEU A 87 -13.33 -7.60 -11.53
C LEU A 87 -12.54 -7.13 -12.76
N THR A 88 -11.37 -6.52 -12.56
CA THR A 88 -10.63 -5.86 -13.65
C THR A 88 -9.34 -6.57 -14.06
N GLY A 89 -8.77 -7.40 -13.17
CA GLY A 89 -7.44 -7.96 -13.30
C GLY A 89 -6.29 -6.98 -13.04
N TYR A 90 -6.57 -5.70 -12.73
CA TYR A 90 -5.52 -4.69 -12.53
C TYR A 90 -5.16 -4.49 -11.05
N VAL A 91 -4.02 -5.05 -10.64
CA VAL A 91 -3.44 -4.85 -9.29
C VAL A 91 -3.13 -3.38 -9.01
N SER A 92 -2.66 -2.64 -10.01
CA SER A 92 -2.35 -1.21 -9.88
C SER A 92 -3.60 -0.35 -9.67
N LEU A 93 -4.69 -0.64 -10.39
CA LEU A 93 -5.97 0.05 -10.20
C LEU A 93 -6.51 -0.18 -8.79
N GLY A 94 -6.54 -1.44 -8.33
CA GLY A 94 -6.96 -1.76 -6.96
C GLY A 94 -6.12 -1.00 -5.92
N SER A 95 -4.81 -0.93 -6.13
CA SER A 95 -3.89 -0.25 -5.21
C SER A 95 -4.08 1.26 -5.15
N VAL A 96 -4.30 1.91 -6.30
CA VAL A 96 -4.58 3.34 -6.38
C VAL A 96 -5.92 3.68 -5.72
N LEU A 97 -6.97 2.90 -6.00
CA LEU A 97 -8.28 3.10 -5.40
C LEU A 97 -8.23 2.88 -3.89
N ALA A 98 -7.60 1.79 -3.43
CA ALA A 98 -7.41 1.54 -2.01
C ALA A 98 -6.73 2.72 -1.30
N ALA A 99 -5.62 3.23 -1.84
CA ALA A 99 -4.92 4.38 -1.29
C ALA A 99 -5.79 5.66 -1.30
N ALA A 100 -6.43 5.97 -2.43
CA ALA A 100 -7.27 7.16 -2.58
C ALA A 100 -8.48 7.16 -1.63
N THR A 101 -9.08 6.00 -1.40
CA THR A 101 -10.24 5.86 -0.51
C THR A 101 -9.87 5.67 0.96
N PHE A 102 -8.60 5.46 1.30
CA PHE A 102 -8.18 5.16 2.67
C PHE A 102 -8.44 6.31 3.65
N PRO A 103 -8.15 7.59 3.35
CA PRO A 103 -8.53 8.69 4.24
C PRO A 103 -10.04 8.75 4.50
N LEU A 104 -10.86 8.49 3.47
CA LEU A 104 -12.31 8.44 3.62
C LEU A 104 -12.75 7.26 4.49
N SER A 105 -12.15 6.08 4.33
CA SER A 105 -12.48 4.92 5.18
C SER A 105 -12.07 5.14 6.63
N VAL A 106 -10.96 5.84 6.90
CA VAL A 106 -10.58 6.28 8.26
C VAL A 106 -11.61 7.25 8.82
N TRP A 107 -12.02 8.25 8.06
CA TRP A 107 -13.01 9.24 8.52
C TRP A 107 -14.35 8.60 8.90
N LEU A 108 -14.81 7.61 8.13
CA LEU A 108 -16.07 6.88 8.35
C LEU A 108 -15.97 5.83 9.48
N LEU A 109 -14.92 5.01 9.48
CA LEU A 109 -14.85 3.78 10.26
C LEU A 109 -13.94 3.88 11.49
N GLN A 110 -13.18 4.97 11.64
CA GLN A 110 -12.23 5.17 12.74
C GLN A 110 -12.33 6.61 13.30
N PRO A 111 -13.47 7.03 13.89
CA PRO A 111 -13.65 8.39 14.37
C PRO A 111 -12.57 8.86 15.37
N ALA A 112 -12.06 7.94 16.20
CA ALA A 112 -11.00 8.19 17.17
C ALA A 112 -9.61 8.43 16.57
N ARG A 113 -9.46 8.33 15.24
CA ARG A 113 -8.19 8.51 14.51
C ARG A 113 -8.24 9.66 13.50
N ARG A 114 -9.27 10.51 13.57
CA ARG A 114 -9.47 11.62 12.62
C ARG A 114 -8.40 12.70 12.72
N ASP A 115 -7.80 12.86 13.91
CA ASP A 115 -6.64 13.71 14.18
C ASP A 115 -5.40 13.33 13.33
N LEU A 116 -5.35 12.09 12.84
CA LEU A 116 -4.26 11.56 12.03
C LEU A 116 -4.49 11.68 10.52
N LEU A 117 -5.65 12.20 10.08
CA LEU A 117 -6.07 12.18 8.67
C LEU A 117 -5.09 12.88 7.73
N TRP A 118 -4.44 13.95 8.17
CA TRP A 118 -3.48 14.68 7.36
C TRP A 118 -2.26 13.80 7.01
N LEU A 119 -1.75 13.01 7.96
CA LEU A 119 -0.61 12.14 7.74
C LEU A 119 -1.02 10.89 6.95
N VAL A 120 -2.22 10.38 7.20
CA VAL A 120 -2.83 9.32 6.37
C VAL A 120 -2.96 9.77 4.91
N ALA A 121 -3.44 11.00 4.67
CA ALA A 121 -3.56 11.58 3.34
C ALA A 121 -2.18 11.73 2.67
N LEU A 122 -1.15 12.13 3.42
CA LEU A 122 0.22 12.22 2.90
C LEU A 122 0.75 10.85 2.44
N VAL A 123 0.56 9.80 3.24
CA VAL A 123 0.96 8.43 2.87
C VAL A 123 0.17 7.95 1.64
N ALA A 124 -1.14 8.20 1.59
CA ALA A 124 -1.98 7.87 0.45
C ALA A 124 -1.50 8.57 -0.83
N LEU A 125 -1.21 9.87 -0.76
CA LEU A 125 -0.67 10.66 -1.88
C LEU A 125 0.68 10.11 -2.35
N ALA A 126 1.58 9.74 -1.43
CA ALA A 126 2.85 9.12 -1.78
C ALA A 126 2.65 7.80 -2.55
N ILE A 127 1.72 6.94 -2.11
CA ILE A 127 1.41 5.69 -2.81
C ILE A 127 0.84 5.96 -4.21
N VAL A 128 -0.09 6.91 -4.34
CA VAL A 128 -0.67 7.30 -5.64
C VAL A 128 0.42 7.86 -6.57
N TRP A 129 1.31 8.70 -6.06
CA TRP A 129 2.45 9.24 -6.81
C TRP A 129 3.39 8.14 -7.31
N MET A 130 3.66 7.12 -6.48
CA MET A 130 4.45 5.95 -6.88
C MET A 130 3.75 5.10 -7.96
N HIS A 131 2.44 5.28 -8.18
CA HIS A 131 1.67 4.64 -9.23
C HIS A 131 1.51 5.47 -10.51
N ARG A 132 2.06 6.68 -10.61
CA ARG A 132 1.90 7.56 -11.79
C ARG A 132 2.19 6.88 -13.14
N ALA A 133 3.18 5.99 -13.20
CA ALA A 133 3.50 5.23 -14.41
C ALA A 133 2.45 4.15 -14.74
N ASN A 134 1.86 3.52 -13.72
CA ASN A 134 0.76 2.58 -13.89
C ASN A 134 -0.53 3.29 -14.29
N ILE A 135 -0.79 4.46 -13.72
CA ILE A 135 -1.94 5.29 -14.09
C ILE A 135 -1.86 5.64 -15.58
N ARG A 136 -0.70 6.09 -16.06
CA ARG A 136 -0.46 6.32 -17.50
C ARG A 136 -0.74 5.08 -18.36
N ARG A 137 -0.28 3.90 -17.94
CA ARG A 137 -0.53 2.64 -18.67
C ARG A 137 -1.99 2.20 -18.62
N LEU A 138 -2.70 2.45 -17.51
CA LEU A 138 -4.14 2.21 -17.41
C LEU A 138 -4.91 3.07 -18.41
N LEU A 139 -4.60 4.37 -18.46
CA LEU A 139 -5.20 5.31 -19.42
C LEU A 139 -4.88 4.94 -20.87
N ALA A 140 -3.68 4.43 -21.13
CA ALA A 140 -3.25 3.97 -22.44
C ALA A 140 -3.71 2.53 -22.78
N GLY A 141 -4.40 1.83 -21.88
CA GLY A 141 -4.82 0.43 -22.10
C GLY A 141 -3.67 -0.59 -22.15
N THR A 142 -2.46 -0.23 -21.72
CA THR A 142 -1.23 -1.05 -21.79
C THR A 142 -0.78 -1.62 -20.44
N GLU A 143 -1.59 -1.46 -19.39
CA GLU A 143 -1.28 -1.98 -18.06
C GLU A 143 -1.40 -3.52 -18.02
N ASN A 144 -0.51 -4.17 -17.27
CA ASN A 144 -0.52 -5.62 -17.13
C ASN A 144 -1.75 -6.09 -16.33
N ARG A 145 -2.46 -7.09 -16.88
CA ARG A 145 -3.54 -7.79 -16.17
C ARG A 145 -2.98 -9.02 -15.45
N PHE A 146 -3.29 -9.13 -14.18
CA PHE A 146 -3.03 -10.32 -13.38
C PHE A 146 -3.75 -11.53 -14.00
N GLY A 147 -3.04 -12.65 -14.16
CA GLY A 147 -3.60 -13.90 -14.66
C GLY A 147 -3.60 -14.08 -16.20
N ARG A 148 -3.30 -13.04 -17.00
CA ARG A 148 -3.03 -13.25 -18.44
C ARG A 148 -1.53 -13.50 -18.66
N ARG A 149 -1.19 -14.65 -19.26
CA ARG A 149 0.16 -14.93 -19.77
C ARG A 149 0.43 -13.92 -20.90
N ALA A 150 1.63 -13.32 -20.92
CA ALA A 150 2.04 -12.53 -22.08
C ALA A 150 1.89 -13.41 -23.34
N ALA A 151 1.28 -12.87 -24.40
CA ALA A 151 1.25 -13.56 -25.68
C ALA A 151 2.70 -13.87 -26.10
N PRO A 152 2.99 -15.05 -26.66
CA PRO A 152 4.31 -15.31 -27.23
C PRO A 152 4.68 -14.20 -28.22
N PRO A 153 5.97 -13.84 -28.36
CA PRO A 153 6.39 -12.93 -29.41
C PRO A 153 5.89 -13.46 -30.75
N GLN A 154 5.18 -12.63 -31.52
CA GLN A 154 4.83 -12.97 -32.90
C GLN A 154 6.11 -12.84 -33.73
N GLY A 155 6.73 -13.98 -34.04
CA GLY A 155 7.95 -14.06 -34.84
C GLY A 155 9.03 -14.91 -34.19
N ALA A 156 8.90 -16.23 -34.33
CA ALA A 156 9.99 -17.19 -34.31
C ALA A 156 9.78 -18.13 -35.50
#